data_AF-A0A1K1NIZ9-F1
#
_entry.id   AF-A0A1K1NIZ9-F1
#
_cell.length_a   1.000
_cell.length_b   1.000
_cell.length_c   1.000
_cell.angle_alpha   90.00
_cell.angle_beta   90.00
_cell.angle_gamma   90.00
#
_symmetry.space_group_name_H-M   'P 1'
#
loop_
_entity.id
_entity.type
_entity.pdbx_description
1 polymer ?
#
loop_
_entity_poly.entity_id
_entity_poly.type
_entity_poly.pdbx_seq_one_letter_code
_entity_poly.pdbx_strand_id
1 'polypeptide(L)'
;MRKLSDLILLVVGVLYPFIVYFGMDHVSTPLFGLILGALWLVRAPALMRQPGGRWMLGITLVYCAVLAFGGEEHLLRWYPSLICALLLAAFGLSLKFGPPMIERIARVTEPDLPPVAVRYTRRVTWVWVAFFALNGTVSGLLAAWGPLSWWTFYNGILAYSVMGVLFIGEWILRQRLRRRINKAPMDGAATRLASHPWVAAAAGGYAGKVGPGMVVALSPSGRTALLRHGRAGVVNELGQHAAGDDPLSTPMAWRFVEQLPEPGETDALLRAPLPTVATVTSERREDDSYVLELVLPLDLACFAEHFPDAPVLPGVMQIGWALDFAATRLGTPRTCRAIDALKFQRLLRPGDTLRLTLRHDAARGRLHFAYAVGDAPASSAQLRLETAHA
;
A
#
# COMPACT_ATOMS: atom_id res chain seq x y z
N MET A 1 5.93 -30.43 -0.19
CA MET A 1 6.52 -30.72 1.14
C MET A 1 6.22 -29.63 2.18
N ARG A 2 6.54 -28.34 1.98
CA ARG A 2 6.27 -27.25 2.95
C ARG A 2 4.80 -27.13 3.44
N LYS A 3 3.83 -27.22 2.52
CA LYS A 3 2.40 -27.16 2.90
C LYS A 3 1.93 -28.34 3.75
N LEU A 4 2.53 -29.52 3.56
CA LEU A 4 2.19 -30.72 4.32
C LEU A 4 2.77 -30.64 5.74
N SER A 5 4.02 -30.18 5.88
CA SER A 5 4.62 -29.95 7.20
C SER A 5 3.87 -28.88 7.99
N ASP A 6 3.43 -27.79 7.35
CA ASP A 6 2.66 -26.73 8.01
C ASP A 6 1.28 -27.24 8.50
N LEU A 7 0.63 -28.10 7.71
CA LEU A 7 -0.64 -28.72 8.08
C LEU A 7 -0.47 -29.69 9.26
N ILE A 8 0.57 -30.54 9.24
CA ILE A 8 0.86 -31.47 10.33
C ILE A 8 1.15 -30.71 11.62
N LEU A 9 1.99 -29.66 11.56
CA LEU A 9 2.29 -28.82 12.73
C LEU A 9 1.04 -28.15 13.31
N LEU A 10 0.11 -27.71 12.44
CA LEU A 10 -1.15 -27.14 12.87
C LEU A 10 -2.04 -28.18 13.55
N VAL A 11 -2.19 -29.37 12.96
CA VAL A 11 -3.00 -30.45 13.53
C VAL A 11 -2.44 -30.89 14.88
N VAL A 12 -1.13 -31.12 14.99
CA VAL A 12 -0.47 -31.49 16.24
C VAL A 12 -0.62 -30.40 17.30
N GLY A 13 -0.48 -29.13 16.90
CA GLY A 13 -0.65 -28.00 17.81
C GLY A 13 -2.07 -27.85 18.35
N VAL A 14 -3.09 -28.05 17.51
CA VAL A 14 -4.51 -28.01 17.92
C VAL A 14 -4.88 -29.21 18.79
N LEU A 15 -4.33 -30.39 18.48
CA LEU A 15 -4.61 -31.60 19.24
C LEU A 15 -3.78 -31.72 20.52
N TYR A 16 -2.84 -30.82 20.78
CA TYR A 16 -1.94 -30.88 21.94
C TYR A 16 -2.64 -31.19 23.27
N PRO A 17 -3.73 -30.52 23.68
CA PRO A 17 -4.40 -30.83 24.94
C PRO A 17 -4.92 -32.27 25.02
N PHE A 18 -5.39 -32.83 23.91
CA PHE A 18 -5.83 -34.22 23.82
C PHE A 18 -4.65 -35.20 23.82
N ILE A 19 -3.57 -34.85 23.12
CA ILE A 19 -2.34 -35.65 23.12
C ILE A 19 -1.78 -35.75 24.54
N VAL A 20 -1.78 -34.65 25.31
CA VAL A 20 -1.38 -34.68 26.72
C VAL A 20 -2.37 -35.51 27.55
N TYR A 21 -3.68 -35.30 27.38
CA TYR A 21 -4.71 -36.04 28.13
C TYR A 21 -4.59 -37.57 27.99
N PHE A 22 -4.43 -38.08 26.77
CA PHE A 22 -4.34 -39.52 26.52
C PHE A 22 -2.91 -40.06 26.60
N GLY A 23 -1.91 -39.21 26.35
CA GLY A 23 -0.51 -39.62 26.22
C GLY A 23 0.28 -39.58 27.52
N MET A 24 -0.15 -38.86 28.54
CA MET A 24 0.56 -38.78 29.83
C MET A 24 0.76 -40.16 30.47
N ASP A 25 -0.19 -41.09 30.31
CA ASP A 25 -0.08 -42.44 30.89
C ASP A 25 0.79 -43.40 30.04
N HIS A 26 1.11 -43.03 28.80
CA HIS A 26 1.75 -43.92 27.81
C HIS A 26 3.14 -43.44 27.37
N VAL A 27 3.46 -42.16 27.57
CA VAL A 27 4.66 -41.50 27.05
C VAL A 27 5.30 -40.66 28.13
N SER A 28 6.61 -40.83 28.34
CA SER A 28 7.35 -40.09 29.35
C SER A 28 7.49 -38.59 29.00
N THR A 29 7.42 -37.73 30.01
CA THR A 29 7.58 -36.26 29.89
C THR A 29 8.85 -35.85 29.13
N PRO A 30 10.02 -36.49 29.34
CA PRO A 30 11.22 -36.18 28.57
C PRO A 30 11.04 -36.31 27.06
N LEU A 31 10.36 -37.38 26.63
CA LEU A 31 10.11 -37.63 25.21
C LEU A 31 9.14 -36.59 24.63
N PHE A 32 8.12 -36.18 25.39
CA PHE A 32 7.26 -35.05 25.03
C PHE A 32 8.05 -33.76 24.80
N GLY A 33 8.97 -33.42 25.71
CA GLY A 33 9.84 -32.25 25.59
C GLY A 33 10.70 -32.28 24.33
N LEU A 34 11.30 -33.44 24.01
CA LEU A 34 12.11 -33.62 22.81
C LEU A 34 11.27 -33.49 21.52
N ILE A 35 10.11 -34.14 21.47
CA ILE A 35 9.21 -34.06 20.31
C ILE A 35 8.76 -32.62 20.10
N LEU A 36 8.32 -31.94 21.17
CA LEU A 36 7.87 -30.55 21.09
C LEU A 36 9.00 -29.61 20.64
N GLY A 37 10.22 -29.81 21.17
CA GLY A 37 11.41 -29.07 20.76
C GLY A 37 11.72 -29.27 19.27
N ALA A 38 11.66 -30.51 18.78
CA ALA A 38 11.83 -30.80 17.36
C ALA A 38 10.78 -30.09 16.49
N LEU A 39 9.51 -30.09 16.89
CA LEU A 39 8.45 -29.37 16.16
C LEU A 39 8.71 -27.86 16.10
N TRP A 40 9.20 -27.26 17.19
CA TRP A 40 9.60 -25.84 17.20
C TRP A 40 10.82 -25.56 16.31
N LEU A 41 11.78 -26.48 16.23
CA LEU A 41 12.93 -26.38 15.31
C LEU A 41 12.49 -26.47 13.85
N VAL A 42 11.54 -27.36 13.51
CA VAL A 42 10.96 -27.41 12.16
C VAL A 42 10.26 -26.10 11.82
N ARG A 43 9.61 -25.45 12.80
CA ARG A 43 8.93 -24.16 12.62
C ARG A 43 9.87 -22.94 12.61
N ALA A 44 11.10 -23.09 13.10
CA ALA A 44 12.05 -22.00 13.31
C ALA A 44 12.29 -21.12 12.06
N PRO A 45 12.50 -21.67 10.84
CA PRO A 45 12.79 -20.83 9.66
C PRO A 45 11.64 -19.90 9.26
N ALA A 46 10.39 -20.32 9.49
CA ALA A 46 9.22 -19.49 9.23
C ALA A 46 9.08 -18.41 10.31
N LEU A 47 9.35 -18.78 11.56
CA LEU A 47 9.18 -17.88 12.70
C LEU A 47 10.27 -16.81 12.80
N MET A 48 11.51 -17.15 12.43
CA MET A 48 12.63 -16.19 12.40
C MET A 48 12.40 -15.02 11.43
N ARG A 49 11.53 -15.19 10.43
CA ARG A 49 11.12 -14.13 9.50
C ARG A 49 10.05 -13.20 10.08
N GLN A 50 9.39 -13.60 11.18
CA GLN A 50 8.34 -12.83 11.81
C GLN A 50 8.89 -11.92 12.92
N PRO A 51 8.35 -10.71 13.09
CA PRO A 51 8.77 -9.81 14.16
C PRO A 51 8.45 -10.42 15.53
N GLY A 52 9.47 -10.53 16.38
CA GLY A 52 9.38 -11.17 17.70
C GLY A 52 9.50 -12.69 17.69
N GLY A 53 9.62 -13.32 16.53
CA GLY A 53 9.72 -14.78 16.44
C GLY A 53 11.00 -15.36 17.06
N ARG A 54 12.12 -14.61 17.07
CA ARG A 54 13.42 -15.09 17.59
C ARG A 54 13.39 -15.31 19.10
N TRP A 55 12.86 -14.37 19.87
CA TRP A 55 12.77 -14.53 21.33
C TRP A 55 11.70 -15.54 21.72
N MET A 56 10.58 -15.61 20.99
CA MET A 56 9.54 -16.61 21.23
C MET A 56 10.05 -18.04 20.98
N LEU A 57 10.84 -18.24 19.91
CA LEU A 57 11.53 -19.51 19.66
C LEU A 57 12.52 -19.84 20.78
N GLY A 58 13.32 -18.87 21.22
CA GLY A 58 14.28 -19.08 22.31
C GLY A 58 13.61 -19.55 23.59
N ILE A 59 12.55 -18.86 24.03
CA ILE A 59 11.84 -19.20 25.27
C ILE A 59 11.16 -20.58 25.16
N THR A 60 10.54 -20.89 24.01
CA THR A 60 9.87 -22.19 23.82
C THR A 60 10.86 -23.34 23.75
N LEU A 61 12.05 -23.16 23.14
CA LEU A 61 13.10 -24.17 23.15
C LEU A 61 13.68 -24.39 24.55
N VAL A 62 13.89 -23.31 25.33
CA VAL A 62 14.28 -23.42 26.75
C VAL A 62 13.23 -24.21 27.53
N TYR A 63 11.95 -23.90 27.32
CA TYR A 63 10.86 -24.64 27.95
C TYR A 63 10.85 -26.13 27.58
N CYS A 64 11.06 -26.45 26.30
CA CYS A 64 11.18 -27.83 25.83
C CYS A 64 12.38 -28.54 26.45
N ALA A 65 13.52 -27.86 26.64
CA ALA A 65 14.67 -28.41 27.33
C ALA A 65 14.37 -28.68 28.81
N VAL A 66 13.69 -27.76 29.51
CA VAL A 66 13.26 -27.98 30.90
C VAL A 66 12.32 -29.18 31.01
N LEU A 67 11.39 -29.36 30.06
CA LEU A 67 10.56 -30.56 29.99
C LEU A 67 11.39 -31.83 29.73
N ALA A 68 12.33 -31.77 28.79
CA ALA A 68 13.16 -32.89 28.38
C ALA A 68 14.06 -33.40 29.52
N PHE A 69 14.64 -32.49 30.31
CA PHE A 69 15.62 -32.84 31.36
C PHE A 69 15.03 -32.85 32.77
N GLY A 70 13.93 -32.12 33.01
CA GLY A 70 13.30 -32.01 34.32
C GLY A 70 12.26 -33.09 34.61
N GLY A 71 11.61 -33.67 33.58
CA GLY A 71 10.67 -34.79 33.73
C GLY A 71 9.34 -34.48 34.41
N GLU A 72 9.15 -33.26 34.94
CA GLU A 72 7.95 -32.81 35.65
C GLU A 72 6.71 -32.78 34.75
N GLU A 73 5.82 -33.76 34.91
CA GLU A 73 4.57 -33.89 34.15
C GLU A 73 3.68 -32.65 34.24
N HIS A 74 3.68 -31.99 35.39
CA HIS A 74 2.89 -30.79 35.63
C HIS A 74 3.23 -29.65 34.65
N LEU A 75 4.46 -29.60 34.14
CA LEU A 75 4.87 -28.61 33.16
C LEU A 75 4.17 -28.80 31.80
N LEU A 76 3.70 -30.00 31.44
CA LEU A 76 2.96 -30.16 30.17
C LEU A 76 1.66 -29.33 30.17
N ARG A 77 1.03 -29.14 31.34
CA ARG A 77 -0.20 -28.37 31.50
C ARG A 77 -0.01 -26.85 31.38
N TRP A 78 1.20 -26.36 31.68
CA TRP A 78 1.53 -24.94 31.62
C TRP A 78 1.80 -24.44 30.19
N TYR A 79 1.97 -25.34 29.23
CA TYR A 79 2.31 -24.98 27.86
C TYR A 79 1.31 -24.02 27.19
N PRO A 80 -0.02 -24.24 27.22
CA PRO A 80 -0.97 -23.30 26.63
C PRO A 80 -0.91 -21.90 27.27
N SER A 81 -0.67 -21.82 28.58
CA SER A 81 -0.49 -20.55 29.30
C SER A 81 0.80 -19.84 28.91
N LEU A 82 1.90 -20.57 28.76
CA LEU A 82 3.15 -20.03 28.22
C LEU A 82 2.92 -19.44 26.83
N ILE A 83 2.29 -20.19 25.91
CA ILE A 83 2.02 -19.70 24.56
C ILE A 83 1.13 -18.45 24.59
N CYS A 84 0.10 -18.41 25.44
CA CYS A 84 -0.73 -17.22 25.62
C CYS A 84 0.08 -16.03 26.13
N ALA A 85 1.00 -16.22 27.08
CA ALA A 85 1.84 -15.16 27.60
C ALA A 85 2.80 -14.60 26.53
N LEU A 86 3.38 -15.48 25.71
CA LEU A 86 4.24 -15.06 24.59
C LEU A 86 3.45 -14.29 23.53
N LEU A 87 2.25 -14.75 23.17
CA LEU A 87 1.38 -14.04 22.23
C LEU A 87 0.87 -12.71 22.80
N LEU A 88 0.54 -12.67 24.09
CA LEU A 88 0.18 -11.46 24.82
C LEU A 88 1.30 -10.43 24.75
N ALA A 89 2.55 -10.83 25.01
CA ALA A 89 3.71 -9.96 24.89
C ALA A 89 3.92 -9.50 23.45
N ALA A 90 3.82 -10.38 22.46
CA ALA A 90 3.98 -10.02 21.05
C ALA A 90 2.92 -9.00 20.57
N PHE A 91 1.65 -9.22 20.91
CA PHE A 91 0.56 -8.31 20.57
C PHE A 91 0.61 -7.02 21.40
N GLY A 92 0.87 -7.10 22.71
CA GLY A 92 0.96 -5.96 23.61
C GLY A 92 2.13 -5.04 23.28
N LEU A 93 3.33 -5.60 23.06
CA LEU A 93 4.50 -4.81 22.63
C LEU A 93 4.26 -4.17 21.26
N SER A 94 3.52 -4.82 20.35
CA SER A 94 3.18 -4.22 19.05
C SER A 94 2.29 -2.99 19.14
N LEU A 95 1.51 -2.82 20.22
CA LEU A 95 0.69 -1.62 20.44
C LEU A 95 1.54 -0.40 20.87
N LYS A 96 2.65 -0.66 21.57
CA LYS A 96 3.59 0.36 22.06
C LYS A 96 4.70 0.66 21.05
N PHE A 97 5.22 -0.37 20.39
CA PHE A 97 6.39 -0.29 19.52
C PHE A 97 6.02 -0.65 18.06
N GLY A 98 5.72 0.39 17.27
CA GLY A 98 5.42 0.28 15.84
C GLY A 98 3.95 -0.02 15.52
N PRO A 99 3.64 -0.54 14.33
CA PRO A 99 2.27 -0.87 13.95
C PRO A 99 1.77 -2.11 14.73
N PRO A 100 0.50 -2.12 15.18
CA PRO A 100 -0.13 -3.27 15.83
C PRO A 100 -0.02 -4.55 15.00
N MET A 101 0.02 -5.71 15.66
CA MET A 101 0.20 -7.01 14.99
C MET A 101 -0.86 -7.25 13.89
N ILE A 102 -2.12 -6.93 14.15
CA ILE A 102 -3.19 -7.09 13.17
C ILE A 102 -3.03 -6.15 11.98
N GLU A 103 -2.49 -4.94 12.19
CA GLU A 103 -2.17 -4.02 11.09
C GLU A 103 -1.07 -4.61 10.21
N ARG A 104 -0.01 -5.16 10.80
CA ARG A 104 1.09 -5.79 10.06
C ARG A 104 0.56 -6.92 9.16
N ILE A 105 -0.31 -7.76 9.70
CA ILE A 105 -0.96 -8.85 8.94
C ILE A 105 -1.82 -8.28 7.81
N ALA A 106 -2.60 -7.22 8.08
CA ALA A 106 -3.43 -6.58 7.06
C ALA A 106 -2.60 -5.97 5.93
N ARG A 107 -1.46 -5.34 6.25
CA ARG A 107 -0.54 -4.72 5.26
C ARG A 107 0.14 -5.71 4.32
N VAL A 108 0.18 -7.01 4.66
CA VAL A 108 0.66 -8.05 3.74
C VAL A 108 -0.28 -8.18 2.53
N THR A 109 -1.58 -7.98 2.73
CA THR A 109 -2.58 -8.09 1.64
C THR A 109 -2.87 -6.72 1.02
N GLU A 110 -2.95 -5.68 1.86
CA GLU A 110 -3.25 -4.31 1.45
C GLU A 110 -2.17 -3.38 2.01
N PRO A 111 -1.05 -3.14 1.28
CA PRO A 111 0.08 -2.36 1.78
C PRO A 111 -0.33 -0.97 2.30
N ASP A 112 -1.23 -0.31 1.57
CA ASP A 112 -1.72 1.04 1.86
C ASP A 112 -3.10 1.01 2.54
N LEU A 113 -3.10 0.71 3.83
CA LEU A 113 -4.32 0.74 4.65
C LEU A 113 -4.79 2.19 4.90
N PRO A 114 -6.09 2.48 4.68
CA PRO A 114 -6.62 3.80 4.98
C PRO A 114 -6.58 4.08 6.50
N PRO A 115 -6.47 5.36 6.92
CA PRO A 115 -6.32 5.73 8.34
C PRO A 115 -7.43 5.20 9.27
N VAL A 116 -8.66 5.06 8.74
CA VAL A 116 -9.78 4.45 9.48
C VAL A 116 -9.55 2.96 9.75
N ALA A 117 -8.97 2.22 8.80
CA ALA A 117 -8.63 0.81 8.97
C ALA A 117 -7.47 0.63 9.95
N VAL A 118 -6.48 1.53 9.94
CA VAL A 118 -5.38 1.56 10.93
C VAL A 118 -5.90 1.72 12.36
N ARG A 119 -6.86 2.62 12.58
CA ARG A 119 -7.49 2.77 13.91
C ARG A 119 -8.27 1.51 14.31
N TYR A 120 -8.96 0.88 13.37
CA TYR A 120 -9.69 -0.37 13.59
C TYR A 120 -8.77 -1.53 13.97
N THR A 121 -7.67 -1.76 13.24
CA THR A 121 -6.72 -2.86 13.52
C THR A 121 -6.07 -2.72 14.89
N ARG A 122 -5.84 -1.49 15.38
CA ARG A 122 -5.39 -1.22 16.74
C ARG A 122 -6.42 -1.68 17.80
N ARG A 123 -7.71 -1.39 17.60
CA ARG A 123 -8.78 -1.86 18.50
C ARG A 123 -8.90 -3.38 18.49
N VAL A 124 -8.81 -4.01 17.32
CA VAL A 124 -8.82 -5.47 17.20
C VAL A 124 -7.62 -6.08 17.92
N THR A 125 -6.44 -5.45 17.83
CA THR A 125 -5.25 -5.91 18.55
C THR A 125 -5.45 -5.86 20.07
N TRP A 126 -6.14 -4.83 20.60
CA TRP A 126 -6.54 -4.79 22.01
C TRP A 126 -7.49 -5.93 22.42
N VAL A 127 -8.45 -6.28 21.56
CA VAL A 127 -9.35 -7.43 21.81
C VAL A 127 -8.53 -8.73 21.92
N TRP A 128 -7.55 -8.92 21.04
CA TRP A 128 -6.63 -10.07 21.12
C TRP A 128 -5.77 -10.06 22.38
N VAL A 129 -5.24 -8.90 22.79
CA VAL A 129 -4.50 -8.75 24.06
C VAL A 129 -5.38 -9.16 25.25
N ALA A 130 -6.61 -8.66 25.31
CA ALA A 130 -7.55 -9.03 26.37
C ALA A 130 -7.87 -10.53 26.36
N PHE A 131 -8.10 -11.12 25.18
CA PHE A 131 -8.30 -12.55 25.03
C PHE A 131 -7.10 -13.36 25.53
N PHE A 132 -5.87 -13.03 25.12
CA PHE A 132 -4.68 -13.77 25.55
C PHE A 132 -4.42 -13.65 27.06
N ALA A 133 -4.70 -12.48 27.64
CA ALA A 133 -4.59 -12.29 29.09
C ALA A 133 -5.59 -13.17 29.85
N LEU A 134 -6.87 -13.12 29.47
CA LEU A 134 -7.91 -13.93 30.12
C LEU A 134 -7.69 -15.43 29.90
N ASN A 135 -7.46 -15.85 28.65
CA ASN A 135 -7.29 -17.25 28.29
C ASN A 135 -6.03 -17.84 28.93
N GLY A 136 -4.91 -17.11 28.89
CA GLY A 136 -3.66 -17.54 29.54
C GLY A 136 -3.81 -17.70 31.05
N THR A 137 -4.57 -16.79 31.67
CA THR A 137 -4.87 -16.85 33.11
C THR A 137 -5.74 -18.06 33.44
N VAL A 138 -6.89 -18.24 32.78
CA VAL A 138 -7.79 -19.38 33.05
C VAL A 138 -7.10 -20.71 32.78
N SER A 139 -6.35 -20.83 31.67
CA SER A 139 -5.52 -22.00 31.40
C SER A 139 -4.50 -22.25 32.51
N GLY A 140 -3.91 -21.19 33.08
CA GLY A 140 -2.90 -21.29 34.14
C GLY A 140 -3.51 -21.72 35.47
N LEU A 141 -4.68 -21.18 35.81
CA LEU A 141 -5.46 -21.59 36.97
C LEU A 141 -5.85 -23.07 36.87
N LEU A 142 -6.32 -23.51 35.70
CA LEU A 142 -6.65 -24.92 35.44
C LEU A 142 -5.41 -25.80 35.44
N ALA A 143 -4.26 -25.31 34.99
CA ALA A 143 -3.00 -26.05 35.06
C ALA A 143 -2.57 -26.26 36.51
N ALA A 144 -2.69 -25.24 37.36
CA ALA A 144 -2.27 -25.26 38.76
C ALA A 144 -3.22 -26.06 39.68
N TRP A 145 -4.52 -25.94 39.48
CA TRP A 145 -5.53 -26.45 40.43
C TRP A 145 -6.66 -27.26 39.80
N GLY A 146 -6.78 -27.25 38.46
CA GLY A 146 -7.89 -27.87 37.75
C GLY A 146 -7.69 -29.38 37.56
N PRO A 147 -8.80 -30.16 37.57
CA PRO A 147 -8.77 -31.52 37.05
C PRO A 147 -8.31 -31.55 35.59
N LEU A 148 -7.58 -32.60 35.21
CA LEU A 148 -7.04 -32.73 33.85
C LEU A 148 -8.14 -32.72 32.77
N SER A 149 -9.32 -33.26 33.08
CA SER A 149 -10.50 -33.23 32.18
C SER A 149 -10.99 -31.81 31.91
N TRP A 150 -11.07 -30.97 32.95
CA TRP A 150 -11.47 -29.56 32.82
C TRP A 150 -10.42 -28.75 32.06
N TRP A 151 -9.13 -28.98 32.36
CA TRP A 151 -8.03 -28.37 31.62
C TRP A 151 -8.06 -28.72 30.14
N THR A 152 -8.32 -30.00 29.82
CA THR A 152 -8.38 -30.51 28.43
C THR A 152 -9.59 -29.98 27.69
N PHE A 153 -10.77 -30.00 28.32
CA PHE A 153 -11.99 -29.43 27.74
C PHE A 153 -11.82 -27.94 27.44
N TYR A 154 -11.28 -27.19 28.40
CA TYR A 154 -11.06 -25.76 28.24
C TYR A 154 -10.07 -25.47 27.10
N ASN A 155 -8.86 -26.01 27.17
CA ASN A 155 -7.80 -25.70 26.22
C ASN A 155 -8.01 -26.38 24.85
N GLY A 156 -8.68 -27.53 24.80
CA GLY A 156 -8.89 -28.32 23.60
C GLY A 156 -10.20 -28.02 22.86
N ILE A 157 -11.20 -27.41 23.51
CA ILE A 157 -12.49 -27.11 22.89
C ILE A 157 -12.89 -25.66 23.10
N LEU A 158 -13.03 -25.22 24.36
CA LEU A 158 -13.64 -23.92 24.66
C LEU A 158 -12.77 -22.75 24.17
N ALA A 159 -11.47 -22.78 24.45
CA ALA A 159 -10.52 -21.75 24.03
C ALA A 159 -10.49 -21.60 22.50
N TYR A 160 -10.45 -22.71 21.75
CA TYR A 160 -10.50 -22.67 20.29
C TYR A 160 -11.85 -22.22 19.74
N SER A 161 -12.96 -22.56 20.41
CA SER A 161 -14.29 -22.08 20.02
C SER A 161 -14.39 -20.56 20.15
N VAL A 162 -13.95 -19.99 21.29
CA VAL A 162 -13.91 -18.54 21.50
C VAL A 162 -12.97 -17.87 20.49
N MET A 163 -11.79 -18.44 20.27
CA MET A 163 -10.84 -17.94 19.27
C MET A 163 -11.46 -17.95 17.85
N GLY A 164 -12.16 -19.02 17.49
CA GLY A 164 -12.87 -19.13 16.21
C GLY A 164 -13.96 -18.05 16.06
N VAL A 165 -14.77 -17.83 17.10
CA VAL A 165 -15.77 -16.75 17.11
C VAL A 165 -15.13 -15.37 16.98
N LEU A 166 -14.01 -15.11 17.66
CA LEU A 166 -13.26 -13.86 17.52
C LEU A 166 -12.74 -13.66 16.09
N PHE A 167 -12.18 -14.69 15.46
CA PHE A 167 -11.73 -14.63 14.07
C PHE A 167 -12.88 -14.39 13.10
N ILE A 168 -13.97 -15.14 13.21
CA ILE A 168 -15.14 -15.00 12.34
C ILE A 168 -15.78 -13.62 12.54
N GLY A 169 -15.94 -13.18 13.78
CA GLY A 169 -16.48 -11.87 14.12
C GLY A 169 -15.63 -10.73 13.56
N GLU A 170 -14.30 -10.80 13.75
CA GLU A 170 -13.36 -9.84 13.17
C GLU A 170 -13.44 -9.82 11.65
N TRP A 171 -13.50 -10.98 11.01
CA TRP A 171 -13.61 -11.08 9.55
C TRP A 171 -14.93 -10.45 9.06
N ILE A 172 -16.07 -10.74 9.68
CA ILE A 172 -17.36 -10.14 9.34
C ILE A 172 -17.30 -8.61 9.51
N LEU A 173 -16.76 -8.13 10.63
CA LEU A 173 -16.63 -6.70 10.90
C LEU A 173 -15.72 -6.01 9.88
N ARG A 174 -14.59 -6.64 9.53
CA ARG A 174 -13.67 -6.15 8.50
C ARG A 174 -14.35 -6.05 7.14
N GLN A 175 -15.10 -7.08 6.73
CA GLN A 175 -15.86 -7.05 5.48
C GLN A 175 -16.93 -5.96 5.48
N ARG A 176 -17.64 -5.77 6.61
CA ARG A 176 -18.62 -4.68 6.76
C ARG A 176 -17.96 -3.31 6.68
N LEU A 177 -16.84 -3.10 7.37
CA LEU A 177 -16.08 -1.85 7.34
C LEU A 177 -15.59 -1.54 5.92
N ARG A 178 -15.02 -2.53 5.23
CA ARG A 178 -14.57 -2.39 3.83
C ARG A 178 -15.71 -1.97 2.91
N ARG A 179 -16.88 -2.59 3.04
CA ARG A 179 -18.09 -2.20 2.29
C ARG A 179 -18.54 -0.78 2.60
N ARG A 180 -18.41 -0.32 3.84
CA ARG A 180 -18.74 1.06 4.22
C ARG A 180 -17.76 2.07 3.63
N ILE A 181 -16.45 1.79 3.70
CA ILE A 181 -15.42 2.64 3.11
C ILE A 181 -15.63 2.74 1.60
N ASN A 182 -15.83 1.62 0.91
CA ASN A 182 -15.98 1.58 -0.55
C ASN A 182 -17.28 2.23 -1.07
N LYS A 183 -18.24 2.53 -0.18
CA LYS A 183 -19.53 3.16 -0.50
C LYS A 183 -19.73 4.50 0.22
N ALA A 184 -18.66 5.05 0.81
CA ALA A 184 -18.76 6.29 1.54
C ALA A 184 -19.10 7.44 0.56
N PRO A 185 -20.17 8.21 0.81
CA PRO A 185 -20.54 9.33 -0.05
C PRO A 185 -19.46 10.41 0.03
N MET A 186 -19.04 10.93 -1.12
CA MET A 186 -17.96 11.91 -1.21
C MET A 186 -18.45 13.37 -1.26
N ASP A 187 -19.75 13.61 -1.30
CA ASP A 187 -20.32 14.97 -1.40
C ASP A 187 -19.97 15.84 -0.18
N GLY A 188 -20.00 15.24 1.01
CA GLY A 188 -19.58 15.92 2.24
C GLY A 188 -18.09 16.25 2.23
N ALA A 189 -17.25 15.33 1.73
CA ALA A 189 -15.82 15.54 1.58
C ALA A 189 -15.51 16.63 0.54
N ALA A 190 -16.22 16.64 -0.60
CA ALA A 190 -16.10 17.64 -1.64
C ALA A 190 -16.50 19.03 -1.13
N THR A 191 -17.61 19.12 -0.39
CA THR A 191 -18.06 20.38 0.25
C THR A 191 -17.01 20.92 1.23
N ARG A 192 -16.39 20.05 2.03
CA ARG A 192 -15.29 20.46 2.93
C ARG A 192 -14.07 20.92 2.15
N LEU A 193 -13.68 20.21 1.10
CA LEU A 193 -12.55 20.59 0.25
C LEU A 193 -12.77 21.94 -0.44
N ALA A 194 -14.00 22.28 -0.80
CA ALA A 194 -14.32 23.56 -1.43
C ALA A 194 -13.97 24.78 -0.54
N SER A 195 -13.83 24.62 0.77
CA SER A 195 -13.36 25.69 1.67
C SER A 195 -11.84 25.77 1.80
N HIS A 196 -11.10 24.82 1.24
CA HIS A 196 -9.64 24.77 1.36
C HIS A 196 -8.97 25.75 0.38
N PRO A 197 -7.95 26.54 0.78
CA PRO A 197 -7.34 27.55 -0.09
C PRO A 197 -6.76 27.01 -1.40
N TRP A 198 -6.30 25.76 -1.41
CA TRP A 198 -5.70 25.10 -2.58
C TRP A 198 -6.71 24.57 -3.59
N VAL A 199 -8.00 24.62 -3.28
CA VAL A 199 -9.07 24.03 -4.08
C VAL A 199 -9.93 25.15 -4.67
N ALA A 200 -10.05 25.17 -6.00
CA ALA A 200 -10.99 26.03 -6.69
C ALA A 200 -12.39 25.39 -6.74
N ALA A 201 -12.43 24.08 -6.99
CA ALA A 201 -13.64 23.27 -6.94
C ALA A 201 -13.28 21.79 -6.73
N ALA A 202 -14.21 21.00 -6.19
CA ALA A 202 -14.01 19.57 -5.95
C ALA A 202 -15.27 18.77 -6.29
N ALA A 203 -15.08 17.57 -6.84
CA ALA A 203 -16.15 16.62 -7.14
C ALA A 203 -15.78 15.23 -6.63
N GLY A 204 -16.66 14.67 -5.81
CA GLY A 204 -16.56 13.31 -5.30
C GLY A 204 -17.04 12.27 -6.30
N GLY A 205 -16.44 11.08 -6.30
CA GLY A 205 -16.86 9.98 -7.16
C GLY A 205 -16.24 8.63 -6.75
N TYR A 206 -16.30 7.63 -7.64
CA TYR A 206 -15.82 6.27 -7.39
C TYR A 206 -14.85 5.77 -8.47
N ALA A 207 -13.66 5.37 -8.04
CA ALA A 207 -12.60 4.78 -8.87
C ALA A 207 -12.71 3.24 -8.98
N GLY A 208 -13.91 2.72 -9.17
CA GLY A 208 -14.16 1.28 -9.30
C GLY A 208 -13.68 0.47 -8.08
N LYS A 209 -12.72 -0.45 -8.28
CA LYS A 209 -12.19 -1.30 -7.19
C LYS A 209 -11.34 -0.55 -6.18
N VAL A 210 -10.76 0.59 -6.56
CA VAL A 210 -9.94 1.43 -5.67
C VAL A 210 -10.81 2.07 -4.58
N GLY A 211 -12.09 2.33 -4.87
CA GLY A 211 -13.05 2.87 -3.91
C GLY A 211 -13.36 4.35 -4.16
N PRO A 212 -13.78 5.10 -3.12
CA PRO A 212 -14.13 6.51 -3.27
C PRO A 212 -12.93 7.35 -3.69
N GLY A 213 -13.17 8.37 -4.49
CA GLY A 213 -12.14 9.26 -5.01
C GLY A 213 -12.61 10.70 -5.11
N MET A 214 -11.65 11.57 -5.39
CA MET A 214 -11.85 13.00 -5.50
C MET A 214 -11.17 13.55 -6.76
N VAL A 215 -11.94 14.31 -7.54
CA VAL A 215 -11.41 15.15 -8.61
C VAL A 215 -11.34 16.57 -8.07
N VAL A 216 -10.15 17.18 -8.12
CA VAL A 216 -9.90 18.50 -7.54
C VAL A 216 -9.40 19.44 -8.63
N ALA A 217 -10.16 20.51 -8.87
CA ALA A 217 -9.67 21.66 -9.62
C ALA A 217 -8.78 22.51 -8.69
N LEU A 218 -7.49 22.60 -8.99
CA LEU A 218 -6.55 23.33 -8.14
C LEU A 218 -6.66 24.84 -8.34
N SER A 219 -6.72 25.59 -7.24
CA SER A 219 -6.58 27.05 -7.26
C SER A 219 -5.13 27.46 -7.60
N PRO A 220 -4.83 28.74 -7.87
CA PRO A 220 -3.45 29.19 -8.08
C PRO A 220 -2.50 28.87 -6.91
N SER A 221 -2.99 28.95 -5.66
CA SER A 221 -2.20 28.58 -4.48
C SER A 221 -2.04 27.06 -4.40
N GLY A 222 -3.05 26.27 -4.81
CA GLY A 222 -2.95 24.82 -4.90
C GLY A 222 -1.97 24.34 -5.95
N ARG A 223 -1.92 25.00 -7.12
CA ARG A 223 -0.89 24.76 -8.14
C ARG A 223 0.50 25.03 -7.57
N THR A 224 0.66 26.14 -6.85
CA THR A 224 1.93 26.47 -6.18
C THR A 224 2.32 25.41 -5.14
N ALA A 225 1.35 24.92 -4.37
CA ALA A 225 1.56 23.82 -3.41
C ALA A 225 1.99 22.53 -4.11
N LEU A 226 1.37 22.18 -5.24
CA LEU A 226 1.77 21.03 -6.06
C LEU A 226 3.21 21.13 -6.54
N LEU A 227 3.67 22.32 -6.92
CA LEU A 227 5.07 22.52 -7.33
C LEU A 227 6.07 22.43 -6.18
N ARG A 228 5.64 22.70 -4.94
CA ARG A 228 6.50 22.78 -3.76
C ARG A 228 6.54 21.49 -2.94
N HIS A 229 5.42 20.78 -2.87
CA HIS A 229 5.22 19.60 -2.05
C HIS A 229 4.93 18.35 -2.88
N GLY A 230 4.86 18.51 -4.21
CA GLY A 230 4.50 17.47 -5.15
C GLY A 230 3.14 16.83 -4.88
N ARG A 231 2.91 15.71 -5.58
CA ARG A 231 1.61 15.05 -5.57
C ARG A 231 1.28 14.47 -4.20
N ALA A 232 2.24 13.81 -3.56
CA ALA A 232 2.04 13.15 -2.27
C ALA A 232 1.72 14.15 -1.16
N GLY A 233 2.44 15.29 -1.11
CA GLY A 233 2.19 16.34 -0.13
C GLY A 233 0.80 16.95 -0.28
N VAL A 234 0.37 17.25 -1.51
CA VAL A 234 -0.98 17.78 -1.78
C VAL A 234 -2.06 16.76 -1.42
N VAL A 235 -1.91 15.49 -1.80
CA VAL A 235 -2.87 14.44 -1.45
C VAL A 235 -2.98 14.26 0.07
N ASN A 236 -1.86 14.33 0.80
CA ASN A 236 -1.87 14.21 2.24
C ASN A 236 -2.61 15.38 2.92
N GLU A 237 -2.32 16.62 2.54
CA GLU A 237 -2.98 17.81 3.10
C GLU A 237 -4.49 17.79 2.81
N LEU A 238 -4.84 17.64 1.53
CA LEU A 238 -6.24 17.63 1.10
C LEU A 238 -6.98 16.42 1.68
N GLY A 239 -6.33 15.27 1.81
CA GLY A 239 -6.92 14.09 2.42
C GLY A 239 -7.26 14.29 3.90
N GLN A 240 -6.42 14.98 4.65
CA GLN A 240 -6.69 15.33 6.05
C GLN A 240 -7.87 16.30 6.15
N HIS A 241 -7.89 17.35 5.33
CA HIS A 241 -8.99 18.33 5.29
C HIS A 241 -10.31 17.71 4.84
N ALA A 242 -10.28 16.83 3.82
CA ALA A 242 -11.44 16.11 3.30
C ALA A 242 -12.05 15.18 4.35
N ALA A 243 -11.22 14.49 5.15
CA ALA A 243 -11.70 13.63 6.22
C ALA A 243 -12.48 14.42 7.27
N GLY A 244 -11.95 15.56 7.74
CA GLY A 244 -12.53 16.32 8.85
C GLY A 244 -12.80 15.40 10.05
N ASP A 245 -14.02 15.48 10.60
CA ASP A 245 -14.46 14.62 11.71
C ASP A 245 -15.00 13.24 11.28
N ASP A 246 -15.13 12.98 9.96
CA ASP A 246 -15.59 11.69 9.42
C ASP A 246 -14.45 10.92 8.73
N PRO A 247 -13.84 9.94 9.43
CA PRO A 247 -12.79 9.09 8.85
C PRO A 247 -13.19 8.28 7.62
N LEU A 248 -14.49 8.08 7.37
CA LEU A 248 -14.96 7.35 6.18
C LEU A 248 -14.94 8.22 4.93
N SER A 249 -14.88 9.54 5.11
CA SER A 249 -14.86 10.54 4.04
C SER A 249 -13.45 10.77 3.45
N THR A 250 -12.48 9.88 3.69
CA THR A 250 -11.13 10.02 3.12
C THR A 250 -11.07 9.46 1.69
N PRO A 251 -10.80 10.29 0.66
CA PRO A 251 -10.70 9.81 -0.72
C PRO A 251 -9.47 8.92 -0.91
N MET A 252 -9.63 7.83 -1.66
CA MET A 252 -8.57 6.85 -1.94
C MET A 252 -7.95 7.05 -3.33
N ALA A 253 -8.72 7.59 -4.28
CA ALA A 253 -8.23 7.98 -5.60
C ALA A 253 -8.28 9.51 -5.75
N TRP A 254 -7.28 10.07 -6.44
CA TRP A 254 -7.14 11.52 -6.61
C TRP A 254 -6.83 11.88 -8.05
N ARG A 255 -7.53 12.86 -8.60
CA ARG A 255 -7.23 13.48 -9.90
C ARG A 255 -7.11 14.99 -9.72
N PHE A 256 -6.08 15.58 -10.32
CA PHE A 256 -5.85 17.02 -10.27
C PHE A 256 -6.05 17.59 -11.66
N VAL A 257 -6.97 18.55 -11.77
CA VAL A 257 -7.41 19.15 -13.02
C VAL A 257 -7.37 20.67 -12.91
N GLU A 258 -7.38 21.36 -14.05
CA GLU A 258 -7.51 22.82 -14.04
C GLU A 258 -8.97 23.25 -13.84
N GLN A 259 -9.90 22.48 -14.40
CA GLN A 259 -11.34 22.69 -14.31
C GLN A 259 -12.02 21.34 -14.05
N LEU A 260 -13.12 21.35 -13.30
CA LEU A 260 -13.89 20.13 -13.08
C LEU A 260 -14.47 19.62 -14.41
N PRO A 261 -14.56 18.30 -14.57
CA PRO A 261 -15.20 17.71 -15.75
C PRO A 261 -16.71 17.96 -15.73
N GLU A 262 -17.37 17.71 -16.85
CA GLU A 262 -18.83 17.84 -16.94
C GLU A 262 -19.54 16.90 -15.95
N PRO A 263 -20.75 17.26 -15.46
CA PRO A 263 -21.50 16.41 -14.56
C PRO A 263 -21.69 15.00 -15.13
N GLY A 264 -21.27 13.98 -14.36
CA GLY A 264 -21.35 12.57 -14.75
C GLY A 264 -20.03 11.96 -15.26
N GLU A 265 -19.01 12.78 -15.52
CA GLU A 265 -17.71 12.29 -16.00
C GLU A 265 -16.70 11.99 -14.87
N THR A 266 -16.99 12.41 -13.63
CA THR A 266 -16.11 12.26 -12.46
C THR A 266 -15.65 10.81 -12.25
N ASP A 267 -16.57 9.85 -12.27
CA ASP A 267 -16.26 8.43 -12.08
C ASP A 267 -15.47 7.82 -13.25
N ALA A 268 -15.69 8.32 -14.47
CA ALA A 268 -14.91 7.92 -15.63
C ALA A 268 -13.47 8.43 -15.51
N LEU A 269 -13.28 9.70 -15.14
CA LEU A 269 -11.96 10.30 -14.94
C LEU A 269 -11.19 9.64 -13.79
N LEU A 270 -11.85 9.33 -12.68
CA LEU A 270 -11.25 8.64 -11.54
C LEU A 270 -10.80 7.21 -11.87
N ARG A 271 -11.48 6.52 -12.79
CA ARG A 271 -11.12 5.17 -13.25
C ARG A 271 -10.05 5.16 -14.35
N ALA A 272 -9.96 6.23 -15.12
CA ALA A 272 -8.98 6.34 -16.20
C ALA A 272 -7.55 6.35 -15.64
N PRO A 273 -6.57 5.74 -16.35
CA PRO A 273 -5.17 5.87 -15.99
C PRO A 273 -4.73 7.34 -16.00
N LEU A 274 -3.67 7.65 -15.25
CA LEU A 274 -3.07 8.98 -15.31
C LEU A 274 -2.52 9.24 -16.72
N PRO A 275 -2.60 10.49 -17.23
CA PRO A 275 -2.07 10.83 -18.53
C PRO A 275 -0.56 10.56 -18.58
N THR A 276 -0.05 10.06 -19.70
CA THR A 276 1.39 9.84 -19.92
C THR A 276 1.98 10.73 -21.00
N VAL A 277 1.14 11.55 -21.66
CA VAL A 277 1.49 12.47 -22.74
C VAL A 277 0.83 13.83 -22.49
N ALA A 278 1.45 14.91 -22.98
CA ALA A 278 0.83 16.24 -22.99
C ALA A 278 -0.44 16.27 -23.86
N THR A 279 -1.38 17.13 -23.50
CA THR A 279 -2.58 17.37 -24.30
C THR A 279 -2.28 18.39 -25.40
N VAL A 280 -2.49 18.03 -26.66
CA VAL A 280 -2.39 18.99 -27.78
C VAL A 280 -3.66 19.83 -27.82
N THR A 281 -3.54 21.16 -27.70
CA THR A 281 -4.69 22.08 -27.71
C THR A 281 -4.91 22.71 -29.08
N SER A 282 -3.83 22.94 -29.84
CA SER A 282 -3.90 23.37 -31.23
C SER A 282 -2.65 22.99 -31.99
N GLU A 283 -2.76 22.93 -33.31
CA GLU A 283 -1.63 22.70 -34.20
C GLU A 283 -1.75 23.56 -35.45
N ARG A 284 -0.61 23.97 -35.98
CA ARG A 284 -0.51 24.70 -37.24
C ARG A 284 0.76 24.33 -37.98
N ARG A 285 0.69 24.38 -39.31
CA ARG A 285 1.84 24.21 -40.19
C ARG A 285 2.35 25.58 -40.62
N GLU A 286 3.65 25.80 -40.48
CA GLU A 286 4.37 27.00 -40.91
C GLU A 286 5.49 26.56 -41.85
N ASP A 287 5.28 26.68 -43.17
CA ASP A 287 6.18 26.23 -44.24
C ASP A 287 6.69 24.79 -44.04
N ASP A 288 7.96 24.65 -43.66
CA ASP A 288 8.69 23.40 -43.39
C ASP A 288 8.70 22.99 -41.90
N SER A 289 7.84 23.62 -41.09
CA SER A 289 7.74 23.39 -39.66
C SER A 289 6.30 23.17 -39.19
N TYR A 290 6.15 22.47 -38.07
CA TYR A 290 4.90 22.37 -37.33
C TYR A 290 5.06 23.04 -35.98
N VAL A 291 4.04 23.78 -35.57
CA VAL A 291 3.95 24.34 -34.23
C VAL A 291 2.73 23.77 -33.52
N LEU A 292 2.97 23.16 -32.38
CA LEU A 292 1.96 22.57 -31.50
C LEU A 292 1.86 23.38 -30.23
N GLU A 293 0.65 23.76 -29.84
CA GLU A 293 0.38 24.26 -28.50
C GLU A 293 -0.06 23.06 -27.64
N LEU A 294 0.61 22.87 -26.53
CA LEU A 294 0.46 21.73 -25.63
C LEU A 294 0.14 22.24 -24.22
N VAL A 295 -0.59 21.45 -23.45
CA VAL A 295 -0.73 21.66 -22.00
C VAL A 295 -0.23 20.43 -21.27
N LEU A 296 0.63 20.62 -20.27
CA LEU A 296 1.04 19.55 -19.37
C LEU A 296 -0.04 19.30 -18.32
N PRO A 297 -0.70 18.12 -18.31
CA PRO A 297 -1.69 17.80 -17.29
C PRO A 297 -1.10 17.92 -15.88
N LEU A 298 -1.86 18.45 -14.93
CA LEU A 298 -1.40 18.61 -13.54
C LEU A 298 -1.05 17.27 -12.88
N ASP A 299 -1.70 16.19 -13.30
CA ASP A 299 -1.53 14.83 -12.79
C ASP A 299 -0.85 13.88 -13.78
N LEU A 300 -0.08 14.40 -14.75
CA LEU A 300 0.75 13.59 -15.64
C LEU A 300 1.59 12.59 -14.83
N ALA A 301 1.55 11.32 -15.22
CA ALA A 301 2.04 10.20 -14.42
C ALA A 301 3.48 10.37 -13.94
N CYS A 302 4.37 10.91 -14.78
CA CYS A 302 5.78 11.08 -14.42
C CYS A 302 6.00 12.06 -13.26
N PHE A 303 5.10 13.03 -13.02
CA PHE A 303 5.25 14.00 -11.93
C PHE A 303 5.10 13.38 -10.55
N ALA A 304 4.48 12.20 -10.44
CA ALA A 304 4.42 11.47 -9.18
C ALA A 304 5.79 10.89 -8.78
N GLU A 305 6.65 10.59 -9.76
CA GLU A 305 7.92 9.88 -9.56
C GLU A 305 9.15 10.77 -9.80
N HIS A 306 9.01 11.87 -10.55
CA HIS A 306 10.12 12.69 -11.03
C HIS A 306 9.87 14.20 -10.84
N PHE A 307 10.23 14.80 -9.71
CA PHE A 307 10.63 14.18 -8.44
C PHE A 307 9.48 14.34 -7.43
N PRO A 308 9.40 13.49 -6.39
CA PRO A 308 8.27 13.50 -5.44
C PRO A 308 7.95 14.87 -4.84
N ASP A 309 8.95 15.71 -4.55
CA ASP A 309 8.78 17.05 -3.95
C ASP A 309 9.07 18.20 -4.94
N ALA A 310 9.47 17.87 -6.18
CA ALA A 310 9.82 18.83 -7.21
C ALA A 310 9.44 18.27 -8.60
N PRO A 311 8.13 18.21 -8.90
CA PRO A 311 7.65 17.58 -10.13
C PRO A 311 8.15 18.33 -11.37
N VAL A 312 8.80 17.59 -12.27
CA VAL A 312 9.41 18.14 -13.49
C VAL A 312 9.40 17.11 -14.62
N LEU A 313 9.12 17.54 -15.84
CA LEU A 313 9.05 16.66 -17.00
C LEU A 313 10.46 16.20 -17.39
N PRO A 314 10.76 14.88 -17.37
CA PRO A 314 12.08 14.37 -17.72
C PRO A 314 12.48 14.74 -19.16
N GLY A 315 13.76 15.08 -19.36
CA GLY A 315 14.28 15.43 -20.69
C GLY A 315 14.10 14.32 -21.74
N VAL A 316 14.17 13.06 -21.31
CA VAL A 316 13.93 11.89 -22.19
C VAL A 316 12.49 11.85 -22.71
N MET A 317 11.51 12.29 -21.92
CA MET A 317 10.11 12.38 -22.36
C MET A 317 9.93 13.52 -23.36
N GLN A 318 10.58 14.67 -23.14
CA GLN A 318 10.53 15.78 -24.09
C GLN A 318 11.04 15.38 -25.48
N ILE A 319 12.14 14.62 -25.54
CA ILE A 319 12.72 14.08 -26.78
C ILE A 319 11.78 13.06 -27.42
N GLY A 320 11.30 12.08 -26.64
CA GLY A 320 10.39 11.04 -27.13
C GLY A 320 9.11 11.63 -27.72
N TRP A 321 8.47 12.57 -27.01
CA TRP A 321 7.30 13.27 -27.51
C TRP A 321 7.58 14.08 -28.77
N ALA A 322 8.72 14.77 -28.86
CA ALA A 322 9.10 15.51 -30.07
C ALA A 322 9.25 14.57 -31.28
N LEU A 323 9.86 13.39 -31.09
CA LEU A 323 9.97 12.35 -32.14
C LEU A 323 8.60 11.79 -32.53
N ASP A 324 7.74 11.45 -31.57
CA ASP A 324 6.41 10.90 -31.83
C ASP A 324 5.50 11.91 -32.55
N PHE A 325 5.52 13.17 -32.09
CA PHE A 325 4.76 14.24 -32.73
C PHE A 325 5.28 14.56 -34.13
N ALA A 326 6.60 14.56 -34.34
CA ALA A 326 7.20 14.75 -35.65
C ALA A 326 6.89 13.59 -36.59
N ALA A 327 6.96 12.34 -36.12
CA ALA A 327 6.68 11.17 -36.96
C ALA A 327 5.27 11.22 -37.58
N THR A 328 4.30 11.63 -36.76
CA THR A 328 2.89 11.70 -37.17
C THR A 328 2.61 12.84 -38.17
N ARG A 329 3.40 13.94 -38.15
CA ARG A 329 3.10 15.19 -38.89
C ARG A 329 4.07 15.50 -40.03
N LEU A 330 5.32 15.09 -39.88
CA LEU A 330 6.44 15.34 -40.78
C LEU A 330 6.96 14.07 -41.47
N GLY A 331 6.36 12.90 -41.16
CA GLY A 331 6.76 11.61 -41.75
C GLY A 331 8.16 11.14 -41.33
N THR A 332 8.66 11.58 -40.17
CA THR A 332 9.96 11.16 -39.64
C THR A 332 9.89 9.80 -38.95
N PRO A 333 11.02 9.09 -38.75
CA PRO A 333 11.09 8.00 -37.78
C PRO A 333 10.75 8.47 -36.36
N ARG A 334 10.34 7.53 -35.49
CA ARG A 334 10.12 7.76 -34.05
C ARG A 334 11.38 7.60 -33.20
N THR A 335 12.49 7.24 -33.85
CA THR A 335 13.79 7.00 -33.24
C THR A 335 14.83 7.95 -33.83
N CYS A 336 15.86 8.25 -33.05
CA CYS A 336 17.03 8.97 -33.51
C CYS A 336 18.30 8.18 -33.19
N ARG A 337 19.30 8.26 -34.07
CA ARG A 337 20.59 7.59 -33.89
C ARG A 337 21.54 8.39 -33.02
N ALA A 338 21.41 9.72 -33.03
CA ALA A 338 22.26 10.61 -32.25
C ALA A 338 21.55 11.92 -31.90
N ILE A 339 22.02 12.54 -30.82
CA ILE A 339 21.62 13.88 -30.40
C ILE A 339 22.82 14.79 -30.66
N ASP A 340 22.75 15.58 -31.74
CA ASP A 340 23.87 16.46 -32.17
C ASP A 340 24.00 17.68 -31.24
N ALA A 341 22.87 18.18 -30.73
CA ALA A 341 22.82 19.24 -29.74
C ALA A 341 21.57 19.10 -28.87
N LEU A 342 21.68 19.36 -27.57
CA LEU A 342 20.55 19.37 -26.64
C LEU A 342 20.79 20.41 -25.54
N LYS A 343 19.79 21.26 -25.30
CA LYS A 343 19.84 22.28 -24.26
C LYS A 343 18.54 22.28 -23.47
N PHE A 344 18.66 22.22 -22.14
CA PHE A 344 17.56 22.47 -21.21
C PHE A 344 17.84 23.79 -20.49
N GLN A 345 16.99 24.79 -20.70
CA GLN A 345 17.13 26.15 -20.18
C GLN A 345 16.10 26.44 -19.08
N ARG A 346 14.90 25.84 -19.17
CA ARG A 346 13.83 25.96 -18.18
C ARG A 346 13.23 24.59 -17.88
N LEU A 347 12.93 24.35 -16.61
CA LEU A 347 12.20 23.16 -16.17
C LEU A 347 10.73 23.28 -16.59
N LEU A 348 10.20 22.20 -17.18
CA LEU A 348 8.79 22.10 -17.53
C LEU A 348 8.02 21.42 -16.39
N ARG A 349 6.96 22.06 -15.92
CA ARG A 349 6.26 21.76 -14.67
C ARG A 349 4.78 21.44 -14.90
N PRO A 350 4.09 20.80 -13.93
CA PRO A 350 2.66 20.56 -14.00
C PRO A 350 1.85 21.81 -14.36
N GLY A 351 0.99 21.70 -15.37
CA GLY A 351 0.12 22.80 -15.83
C GLY A 351 0.81 23.84 -16.71
N ASP A 352 2.07 23.66 -17.11
CA ASP A 352 2.70 24.55 -18.08
C ASP A 352 2.01 24.40 -19.46
N THR A 353 1.73 25.53 -20.10
CA THR A 353 1.34 25.62 -21.51
C THR A 353 2.60 25.79 -22.36
N LEU A 354 2.83 24.88 -23.29
CA LEU A 354 4.05 24.79 -24.08
C LEU A 354 3.77 25.06 -25.55
N ARG A 355 4.69 25.76 -26.20
CA ARG A 355 4.81 25.75 -27.65
C ARG A 355 5.91 24.81 -28.07
N LEU A 356 5.60 23.78 -28.86
CA LEU A 356 6.55 22.87 -29.48
C LEU A 356 6.67 23.17 -30.98
N THR A 357 7.83 23.63 -31.41
CA THR A 357 8.17 23.79 -32.83
C THR A 357 8.99 22.59 -33.30
N LEU A 358 8.60 22.00 -34.42
CA LEU A 358 9.24 20.85 -35.07
C LEU A 358 9.63 21.22 -36.49
N ARG A 359 10.88 20.99 -36.89
CA ARG A 359 11.37 21.22 -38.24
C ARG A 359 12.20 20.05 -38.73
N HIS A 360 11.85 19.48 -39.88
CA HIS A 360 12.56 18.35 -40.47
C HIS A 360 13.39 18.79 -41.68
N ASP A 361 14.70 18.62 -41.62
CA ASP A 361 15.62 18.75 -42.75
C ASP A 361 15.85 17.37 -43.35
N ALA A 362 15.01 17.00 -44.32
CA ALA A 362 15.03 15.68 -44.94
C ALA A 362 16.34 15.41 -45.71
N ALA A 363 16.94 16.45 -46.32
CA ALA A 363 18.19 16.34 -47.06
C ALA A 363 19.36 15.94 -46.15
N ARG A 364 19.35 16.39 -44.90
CA ARG A 364 20.38 16.06 -43.89
C ARG A 364 19.96 14.98 -42.90
N GLY A 365 18.74 14.47 -42.99
CA GLY A 365 18.18 13.51 -42.02
C GLY A 365 18.17 14.05 -40.59
N ARG A 366 17.81 15.33 -40.40
CA ARG A 366 17.82 15.99 -39.08
C ARG A 366 16.46 16.50 -38.68
N LEU A 367 16.08 16.23 -37.42
CA LEU A 367 14.93 16.84 -36.77
C LEU A 367 15.41 17.90 -35.78
N HIS A 368 14.93 19.12 -35.91
CA HIS A 368 15.06 20.14 -34.88
C HIS A 368 13.75 20.27 -34.12
N PHE A 369 13.83 20.26 -32.79
CA PHE A 369 12.68 20.62 -31.95
C PHE A 369 13.05 21.74 -30.98
N ALA A 370 12.07 22.56 -30.63
CA ALA A 370 12.18 23.56 -29.58
C ALA A 370 10.87 23.64 -28.78
N TYR A 371 10.96 23.50 -27.46
CA TYR A 371 9.90 23.82 -26.52
C TYR A 371 10.11 25.23 -25.96
N ALA A 372 9.03 26.00 -25.85
CA ALA A 372 8.97 27.28 -25.17
C ALA A 372 7.76 27.34 -24.22
N VAL A 373 7.84 28.16 -23.18
CA VAL A 373 6.72 28.47 -22.29
C VAL A 373 6.45 29.97 -22.38
N GLY A 374 5.34 30.35 -23.00
CA GLY A 374 5.16 31.72 -23.50
C GLY A 374 6.26 32.03 -24.52
N ASP A 375 6.93 33.17 -24.36
CA ASP A 375 8.05 33.58 -25.23
C ASP A 375 9.42 33.10 -24.73
N ALA A 376 9.49 32.44 -23.57
CA ALA A 376 10.75 32.00 -22.98
C ALA A 376 11.14 30.60 -23.50
N PRO A 377 12.36 30.41 -24.06
CA PRO A 377 12.81 29.09 -24.50
C PRO A 377 13.00 28.16 -23.30
N ALA A 378 12.51 26.92 -23.43
CA ALA A 378 12.59 25.92 -22.38
C ALA A 378 13.59 24.81 -22.68
N SER A 379 13.47 24.19 -23.85
CA SER A 379 14.44 23.20 -24.32
C SER A 379 14.50 23.17 -25.84
N SER A 380 15.63 22.75 -26.39
CA SER A 380 15.76 22.53 -27.82
C SER A 380 16.80 21.48 -28.13
N ALA A 381 16.63 20.80 -29.26
CA ALA A 381 17.59 19.81 -29.73
C ALA A 381 17.68 19.73 -31.25
N GLN A 382 18.83 19.25 -31.71
CA GLN A 382 19.03 18.75 -33.07
C GLN A 382 19.28 17.24 -32.98
N LEU A 383 18.38 16.47 -33.56
CA LEU A 383 18.41 15.01 -33.56
C LEU A 383 18.79 14.53 -34.96
N ARG A 384 19.68 13.54 -35.01
CA ARG A 384 20.01 12.82 -36.24
C ARG A 384 19.08 11.61 -36.35
N LEU A 385 18.20 11.64 -37.32
CA LEU A 385 17.21 10.59 -37.55
C LEU A 385 17.88 9.35 -38.16
N GLU A 386 17.27 8.20 -37.96
CA GLU A 386 17.65 7.01 -38.71
C GLU A 386 17.24 7.20 -40.18
N THR A 387 18.13 6.89 -41.11
CA THR A 387 17.74 6.80 -42.52
C THR A 387 16.75 5.66 -42.64
N ALA A 388 15.55 5.93 -43.16
CA ALA A 388 14.62 4.88 -43.55
C ALA A 388 15.25 4.12 -44.73
N HIS A 389 16.14 3.16 -44.46
CA HIS A 389 16.61 2.03 -45.28
C HIS A 389 17.85 1.40 -44.60
N ALA A 390 17.64 0.25 -43.97
CA ALA A 390 18.55 -0.90 -43.97
C ALA A 390 17.67 -2.15 -43.93
#